data_AF-A0A919HRR2-F1
#
_entry.id   AF-A0A919HRR2-F1
#
_cell.length_a   1.000
_cell.length_b   1.000
_cell.length_c   1.000
_cell.angle_alpha   90.00
_cell.angle_beta   90.00
_cell.angle_gamma   90.00
#
_symmetry.space_group_name_H-M   'P 1'
#
loop_
_entity.id
_entity.type
_entity.pdbx_description
1 polymer ?
#
loop_
_entity_poly.entity_id
_entity_poly.type
_entity_poly.pdbx_seq_one_letter_code
_entity_poly.pdbx_strand_id
1 'polypeptide(L)' 'MAAIVATIDAMKEEKVVENAASIGNEVLRPGLEALAEKHAIIGEVRGRGLFRALELVSSREQKRR' A
#
# COMPACT_ATOMS: atom_id res chain seq x y z
N MET A 1 7.04 -23.01 -19.57
CA MET A 1 7.15 -23.06 -18.10
C MET A 1 8.46 -22.46 -17.55
N ALA A 2 9.55 -22.34 -18.34
CA ALA A 2 10.82 -21.76 -17.88
C ALA A 2 10.72 -20.31 -17.34
N ALA A 3 9.94 -19.44 -17.99
CA ALA A 3 9.78 -18.05 -17.55
C ALA A 3 9.17 -17.92 -16.14
N ILE A 4 8.22 -18.78 -15.78
CA ILE A 4 7.57 -18.75 -14.45
C ILE A 4 8.59 -19.10 -13.35
N VAL A 5 9.40 -20.14 -13.59
CA VAL A 5 10.43 -20.58 -12.65
C VAL A 5 11.47 -19.48 -12.46
N ALA A 6 11.99 -18.92 -13.55
CA ALA A 6 12.95 -17.82 -13.51
C ALA A 6 12.42 -16.60 -12.75
N THR A 7 11.15 -16.22 -12.95
CA THR A 7 10.53 -15.11 -12.20
C THR A 7 10.45 -15.41 -10.71
N ILE A 8 10.05 -16.61 -10.31
CA ILE A 8 9.95 -16.99 -8.90
C ILE A 8 11.34 -17.00 -8.24
N ASP A 9 12.35 -17.50 -8.93
CA ASP A 9 13.72 -17.54 -8.41
C ASP A 9 14.27 -16.12 -8.24
N ALA A 10 14.12 -15.25 -9.24
CA ALA A 10 14.48 -13.84 -9.11
C ALA A 10 13.76 -13.15 -7.93
N MET A 11 12.45 -13.40 -7.77
CA MET A 11 11.68 -12.82 -6.66
C MET A 11 12.20 -13.26 -5.28
N LYS A 12 12.71 -14.49 -5.16
CA LYS A 12 13.32 -15.01 -3.91
C LYS A 12 14.70 -14.44 -3.68
N GLU A 13 15.56 -14.44 -4.70
CA GLU A 13 16.94 -13.93 -4.61
C GLU A 13 16.96 -12.46 -4.22
N GLU A 14 16.06 -11.66 -4.80
CA GLU A 14 15.93 -10.23 -4.53
C GLU A 14 15.06 -9.89 -3.31
N LYS A 15 14.52 -10.90 -2.61
CA LYS A 15 13.66 -10.73 -1.41
C LYS A 15 12.49 -9.78 -1.66
N VAL A 16 11.82 -9.94 -2.80
CA VAL A 16 10.79 -9.01 -3.29
C VAL A 16 9.62 -8.89 -2.32
N VAL A 17 9.23 -9.99 -1.67
CA VAL A 17 8.09 -10.02 -0.73
C VAL A 17 8.42 -9.30 0.57
N GLU A 18 9.61 -9.53 1.12
CA GLU A 18 10.13 -8.88 2.33
C GLU A 18 10.30 -7.39 2.09
N ASN A 19 10.86 -7.01 0.94
CA ASN A 19 10.98 -5.61 0.54
C ASN A 19 9.61 -4.94 0.41
N ALA A 20 8.64 -5.62 -0.23
CA ALA A 20 7.28 -5.09 -0.35
C ALA A 20 6.59 -4.91 1.01
N ALA A 21 6.87 -5.79 1.98
CA ALA A 21 6.39 -5.67 3.35
C ALA A 21 7.06 -4.50 4.09
N SER A 22 8.39 -4.39 4.01
CA SER A 22 9.16 -3.33 4.67
C SER A 22 8.78 -1.95 4.13
N ILE A 23 8.94 -1.71 2.82
CA ILE A 23 8.57 -0.43 2.20
C ILE A 23 7.08 -0.12 2.40
N GLY A 24 6.23 -1.13 2.26
CA GLY A 24 4.80 -0.99 2.46
C GLY A 24 4.43 -0.51 3.86
N ASN A 25 5.06 -1.04 4.91
CA ASN A 25 4.72 -0.78 6.30
C ASN A 25 5.48 0.40 6.90
N GLU A 26 6.74 0.59 6.50
CA GLU A 26 7.63 1.58 7.10
C GLU A 26 7.62 2.91 6.34
N VAL A 27 7.31 2.90 5.05
CA VAL A 27 7.36 4.10 4.20
C VAL A 27 5.98 4.50 3.70
N LEU A 28 5.33 3.62 2.93
CA LEU A 28 4.08 3.99 2.25
C LEU A 28 2.94 4.21 3.24
N ARG A 29 2.74 3.30 4.20
CA ARG A 29 1.64 3.43 5.16
C ARG A 29 1.74 4.71 5.98
N PRO A 30 2.85 5.01 6.68
CA PRO A 30 2.95 6.24 7.48
C PRO A 30 2.84 7.51 6.63
N GLY A 31 3.43 7.51 5.41
CA GLY A 31 3.33 8.63 4.50
C GLY A 31 1.89 8.92 4.04
N LEU A 32 1.13 7.87 3.72
CA LEU A 32 -0.27 8.00 3.32
C LEU A 32 -1.17 8.38 4.51
N GLU A 33 -0.92 7.85 5.70
CA GLU A 33 -1.62 8.24 6.94
C GLU A 33 -1.36 9.72 7.27
N ALA A 34 -0.12 10.19 7.17
CA ALA A 34 0.23 11.60 7.35
C ALA A 34 -0.42 12.51 6.28
N LEU A 35 -0.57 12.02 5.04
CA LEU A 35 -1.31 12.73 4.00
C LEU A 35 -2.81 12.82 4.35
N ALA A 36 -3.38 11.73 4.89
CA ALA A 36 -4.76 11.71 5.34
C ALA A 36 -4.98 12.67 6.52
N GLU A 37 -4.02 12.85 7.42
CA GLU A 37 -4.13 13.85 8.50
C GLU A 37 -4.21 15.28 7.94
N LYS A 38 -3.47 15.58 6.86
CA LYS A 38 -3.39 16.92 6.27
C LYS A 38 -4.57 17.25 5.34
N HIS A 39 -5.16 16.25 4.69
CA HIS A 39 -6.17 16.46 3.66
C HIS A 39 -7.50 15.79 4.02
N ALA A 40 -8.50 16.62 4.35
CA ALA A 40 -9.84 16.15 4.72
C ALA A 40 -10.53 15.30 3.64
N ILE A 41 -10.19 15.50 2.36
CA ILE A 41 -10.71 14.72 1.22
C ILE A 41 -10.32 13.24 1.28
N ILE A 42 -9.23 12.87 1.97
CA ILE A 42 -8.84 11.48 2.14
C ILE A 42 -9.67 10.90 3.28
N GLY A 43 -10.60 9.99 2.95
CA GLY A 43 -11.49 9.32 3.89
C GLY A 43 -10.96 7.99 4.42
N GLU A 44 -10.16 7.26 3.63
CA GLU A 44 -9.46 6.05 4.07
C GLU A 44 -8.09 5.93 3.43
N VAL A 45 -7.21 5.24 4.16
CA VAL A 45 -6.00 4.62 3.64
C VAL A 45 -6.10 3.13 3.92
N ARG A 46 -6.07 2.28 2.89
CA ARG A 46 -6.12 0.82 3.04
C ARG A 46 -5.19 0.08 2.09
N GLY A 47 -4.98 -1.21 2.33
CA GLY A 47 -4.13 -2.07 1.51
C GLY A 47 -3.04 -2.79 2.31
N ARG A 48 -2.15 -3.52 1.62
CA ARG A 48 -1.10 -4.37 2.21
C ARG A 48 0.16 -4.35 1.37
N GLY A 49 1.32 -4.25 2.03
CA GLY A 49 2.61 -4.13 1.34
C GLY A 49 2.61 -2.90 0.42
N LEU A 50 3.01 -3.11 -0.83
CA LEU A 50 3.00 -2.07 -1.88
C LEU A 50 1.65 -1.87 -2.56
N PHE A 51 0.65 -2.72 -2.29
CA PHE A 51 -0.70 -2.51 -2.78
C PHE A 51 -1.46 -1.60 -1.81
N ARG A 52 -1.60 -0.32 -2.16
CA ARG A 52 -2.25 0.70 -1.32
C ARG A 52 -3.35 1.42 -2.10
N ALA A 53 -4.38 1.84 -1.39
CA ALA A 53 -5.49 2.62 -1.93
C ALA A 53 -5.83 3.77 -0.98
N LEU A 54 -6.12 4.93 -1.59
CA LEU A 54 -6.72 6.07 -0.94
C LEU A 54 -8.18 6.15 -1.39
N GLU A 55 -9.09 6.28 -0.44
CA GLU A 55 -10.48 6.60 -0.75
C GLU A 55 -10.69 8.10 -0.57
N LEU A 56 -11.17 8.74 -1.64
CA LEU A 56 -11.45 10.17 -1.64
C LEU A 56 -12.95 10.38 -1.41
N VAL A 57 -13.29 11.26 -0.47
CA VAL A 57 -14.66 11.56 -0.06
C VAL A 57 -14.90 13.06 -0.05
N SER A 58 -16.13 13.47 -0.36
CA SER A 58 -16.57 14.87 -0.24
C SER A 58 -16.75 15.31 1.22
N SER A 59 -17.10 14.38 2.11
CA SER A 59 -17.20 14.58 3.56
C SER A 59 -16.93 13.27 4.32
N ARG A 60 -16.09 13.33 5.37
CA ARG A 60 -15.77 12.17 6.21
C ARG A 60 -16.96 11.64 7.01
N GLU A 61 -17.92 12.50 7.34
CA GLU A 61 -19.11 12.09 8.09
C GLU A 61 -20.05 11.20 7.28
N GLN A 62 -20.11 11.40 5.95
CA GLN A 62 -20.98 10.62 5.07
C GLN A 62 -20.53 9.16 4.94
N LYS A 63 -19.29 8.85 5.35
CA LYS A 63 -18.69 7.52 5.28
C LYS A 63 -19.10 6.59 6.45
N ARG A 64 -19.66 7.12 7.54
CA ARG A 64 -20.04 6.31 8.73
C ARG A 64 -21.38 5.57 8.60
N ARG A 65 -21.93 5.40 7.40
CA ARG A 65 -23.18 4.66 7.15
C ARG A 65 -22.94 3.36 6.40
#